data_AF-A0A7Y3IBK0-F1
#
_entry.id   AF-A0A7Y3IBK0-F1
#
_cell.length_a   1.000
_cell.length_b   1.000
_cell.length_c   1.000
_cell.angle_alpha   90.00
_cell.angle_beta   90.00
_cell.angle_gamma   90.00
#
_symmetry.space_group_name_H-M   'P 1'
#
loop_
_entity.id
_entity.type
_entity.pdbx_description
1 polymer ?
#
loop_
_entity_poly.entity_id
_entity_poly.type
_entity_poly.pdbx_seq_one_letter_code
_entity_poly.pdbx_strand_id
1 'polypeptide(L)'
;MTASAPSLSDALLAAFDEKVGGNPSHLSRAPGRVNLIGEHTDYNDLPVFPMALHREVRIALRPRDDGMVVLHNTVDSFPSVEFEIEPAIPPYVQGSWGNYVKAPASELARRFAIWRGFEGVLQSDVPVASGLSSSSAVV
;
A
#
# COMPACT_ATOMS: atom_id res chain seq x y z
N MET A 1 -34.65 11.07 5.48
CA MET A 1 -33.32 11.50 5.01
C MET A 1 -32.33 10.41 5.42
N THR A 2 -32.02 9.50 4.52
CA THR A 2 -31.01 8.45 4.77
C THR A 2 -29.64 9.09 4.61
N ALA A 3 -28.83 9.12 5.68
CA ALA A 3 -27.44 9.52 5.58
C ALA A 3 -26.77 8.65 4.51
N SER A 4 -26.19 9.28 3.47
CA SER A 4 -25.36 8.57 2.50
C SER A 4 -24.24 7.87 3.25
N ALA A 5 -23.93 6.62 2.89
CA ALA A 5 -22.75 5.94 3.42
C ALA A 5 -21.52 6.84 3.17
N PRO A 6 -20.59 6.94 4.14
CA PRO A 6 -19.39 7.75 3.97
C PRO A 6 -18.63 7.29 2.72
N SER A 7 -18.04 8.24 1.99
CA SER A 7 -17.19 7.87 0.86
C SER A 7 -15.99 7.08 1.40
N LEU A 8 -15.38 6.25 0.56
CA LEU A 8 -14.20 5.48 0.98
C LEU A 8 -13.05 6.40 1.44
N SER A 9 -12.95 7.59 0.86
CA SER A 9 -12.01 8.63 1.30
C SER A 9 -12.33 9.13 2.71
N ASP A 10 -13.60 9.38 3.04
CA ASP A 10 -13.98 9.83 4.39
C ASP A 10 -13.68 8.76 5.44
N ALA A 11 -13.96 7.49 5.13
CA ALA A 11 -13.64 6.37 6.01
C ALA A 11 -12.14 6.22 6.24
N LEU A 12 -11.32 6.43 5.20
CA LEU A 12 -9.86 6.39 5.32
C LEU A 12 -9.31 7.56 6.16
N LEU A 13 -9.86 8.76 5.99
CA LEU A 13 -9.46 9.93 6.79
C LEU A 13 -9.82 9.74 8.27
N ALA A 14 -11.01 9.21 8.56
CA ALA A 14 -11.41 8.87 9.92
C ALA A 14 -10.49 7.81 10.54
N ALA A 15 -10.15 6.77 9.79
CA ALA A 15 -9.21 5.74 10.25
C ALA A 15 -7.79 6.29 10.48
N PHE A 16 -7.36 7.29 9.69
CA PHE A 16 -6.09 7.99 9.90
C PHE A 16 -6.09 8.76 11.22
N ASP A 17 -7.13 9.56 11.48
CA ASP A 17 -7.23 10.31 12.74
C ASP A 17 -7.31 9.37 13.94
N GLU A 18 -8.01 8.24 13.83
CA GLU A 18 -8.10 7.23 14.89
C GLU A 18 -6.75 6.54 15.19
N LYS A 19 -6.04 6.08 14.14
CA LYS A 19 -4.84 5.24 14.32
C LYS A 19 -3.53 6.01 14.43
N VAL A 20 -3.44 7.19 13.78
CA VAL A 20 -2.23 8.01 13.71
C VAL A 20 -2.41 9.36 14.40
N GLY A 21 -3.62 9.93 14.35
CA GLY A 21 -3.93 11.23 14.94
C GLY A 21 -3.66 12.41 14.01
N GLY A 22 -4.63 13.32 13.94
CA GLY A 22 -4.56 14.52 13.11
C GLY A 22 -4.85 14.23 11.65
N ASN A 23 -4.32 15.07 10.75
CA ASN A 23 -4.63 14.98 9.33
C ASN A 23 -3.46 14.40 8.52
N PRO A 24 -3.72 13.57 7.50
CA PRO A 24 -2.71 13.21 6.51
C PRO A 24 -2.37 14.44 5.66
N SER A 25 -1.17 14.47 5.10
CA SER A 25 -0.78 15.49 4.13
C SER A 25 -0.91 14.99 2.68
N HIS A 26 -0.96 13.67 2.49
CA HIS A 26 -1.02 13.04 1.18
C HIS A 26 -2.03 11.89 1.17
N LEU A 27 -2.68 11.72 0.03
CA LEU A 27 -3.51 10.57 -0.31
C LEU A 27 -2.93 9.92 -1.57
N SER A 28 -2.57 8.65 -1.48
CA SER A 28 -2.12 7.84 -2.61
C SER A 28 -3.15 6.75 -2.91
N ARG A 29 -3.22 6.34 -4.18
CA ARG A 29 -4.20 5.40 -4.67
C ARG A 29 -3.64 4.61 -5.85
N ALA A 30 -3.79 3.29 -5.78
CA ALA A 30 -3.36 2.37 -6.81
C ALA A 30 -4.45 1.32 -7.08
N PRO A 31 -4.98 1.22 -8.32
CA PRO A 31 -5.97 0.22 -8.65
C PRO A 31 -5.37 -1.18 -8.65
N GLY A 32 -6.17 -2.18 -8.24
CA GLY A 32 -5.90 -3.57 -8.57
C GLY A 32 -6.00 -3.78 -10.09
N ARG A 33 -5.53 -4.93 -10.56
CA ARG A 33 -5.60 -5.29 -11.98
C ARG A 33 -6.04 -6.73 -12.17
N VAL A 34 -6.59 -6.99 -13.34
CA VAL A 34 -6.75 -8.35 -13.88
C VAL A 34 -6.03 -8.40 -15.22
N ASN A 35 -5.56 -9.58 -15.59
CA ASN A 35 -5.03 -9.80 -16.92
C ASN A 35 -6.07 -10.56 -17.75
N LEU A 36 -6.42 -10.03 -18.93
CA LEU A 36 -7.47 -10.60 -19.78
C LEU A 36 -6.92 -11.76 -20.60
N ILE A 37 -5.67 -11.64 -21.05
CA ILE A 37 -4.91 -12.68 -21.75
C ILE A 37 -3.40 -12.42 -21.63
N GLY A 38 -2.60 -13.49 -21.70
CA GLY A 38 -1.14 -13.44 -21.57
C GLY A 38 -0.66 -13.76 -20.16
N GLU A 39 -1.26 -14.76 -19.51
CA GLU A 39 -0.70 -15.28 -18.26
C GLU A 39 0.64 -15.95 -18.54
N HIS A 40 1.61 -15.75 -17.64
CA HIS A 40 2.93 -16.41 -17.71
C HIS A 40 3.79 -16.05 -18.95
N THR A 41 3.45 -14.96 -19.66
CA THR A 41 4.20 -14.52 -20.84
C THR A 41 5.03 -13.26 -20.58
N ASP A 42 4.68 -12.47 -19.57
CA ASP A 42 5.33 -11.19 -19.23
C ASP A 42 6.81 -11.36 -18.86
N TYR A 43 7.16 -12.39 -18.08
CA TYR A 43 8.56 -12.69 -17.74
C TYR A 43 9.36 -13.32 -18.89
N ASN A 44 8.75 -13.52 -20.05
CA ASN A 44 9.42 -13.94 -21.29
C ASN A 44 9.51 -12.78 -22.32
N ASP A 45 9.36 -11.53 -21.86
CA ASP A 45 9.38 -10.32 -22.69
C ASP A 45 8.29 -10.30 -23.79
N LEU A 46 7.18 -11.00 -23.58
CA LEU A 46 6.05 -11.04 -24.50
C LEU A 46 4.91 -10.11 -24.04
N PRO A 47 4.13 -9.55 -24.98
CA PRO A 47 3.01 -8.66 -24.65
C PRO A 47 1.91 -9.38 -23.88
N VAL A 48 1.24 -8.62 -23.00
CA VAL A 48 0.08 -9.04 -22.20
C VAL A 48 -1.06 -8.04 -22.37
N PHE A 49 -2.30 -8.41 -22.04
CA PHE A 49 -3.45 -7.52 -22.15
C PHE A 49 -4.18 -7.33 -20.80
N PRO A 50 -3.66 -6.46 -19.91
CA PRO A 50 -4.24 -6.23 -18.61
C PRO A 50 -5.25 -5.09 -18.57
N MET A 51 -6.03 -5.04 -17.50
CA MET A 51 -7.00 -4.00 -17.22
C MET A 51 -6.99 -3.64 -15.73
N ALA A 52 -6.97 -2.34 -15.42
CA ALA A 52 -7.17 -1.83 -14.07
C ALA A 52 -8.62 -2.02 -13.63
N LEU A 53 -8.82 -2.35 -12.35
CA LEU A 53 -10.13 -2.54 -11.75
C LEU A 53 -10.60 -1.25 -11.07
N HIS A 54 -11.90 -1.15 -10.79
CA HIS A 54 -12.45 -0.09 -9.94
C HIS A 54 -12.14 -0.31 -8.45
N ARG A 55 -11.55 -1.46 -8.10
CA ARG A 55 -11.08 -1.79 -6.75
C ARG A 55 -9.63 -1.38 -6.62
N GLU A 56 -9.26 -0.81 -5.48
CA GLU A 56 -8.00 -0.13 -5.27
C GLU A 56 -7.49 -0.22 -3.83
N VAL A 57 -6.18 -0.04 -3.72
CA VAL A 57 -5.50 0.25 -2.46
C VAL A 57 -5.40 1.77 -2.34
N ARG A 58 -5.68 2.30 -1.15
CA ARG A 58 -5.51 3.70 -0.80
C ARG A 58 -4.65 3.83 0.44
N ILE A 59 -3.81 4.83 0.47
CA ILE A 59 -2.98 5.16 1.63
C ILE A 59 -3.16 6.64 1.96
N ALA A 60 -3.55 6.93 3.19
CA ALA A 60 -3.45 8.25 3.78
C ALA A 60 -2.15 8.32 4.58
N LEU A 61 -1.30 9.30 4.30
CA LEU A 61 0.02 9.38 4.90
C LEU A 61 0.49 10.81 5.16
N ARG A 62 1.46 10.94 6.06
CA ARG A 62 2.29 12.13 6.19
C ARG A 62 3.76 11.75 6.36
N PRO A 63 4.69 12.55 5.80
CA PRO A 63 6.12 12.31 5.99
C PRO A 63 6.49 12.52 7.46
N ARG A 64 7.53 11.81 7.89
CA ARG A 64 8.18 12.01 9.19
C ARG A 64 9.52 12.72 9.01
N ASP A 65 10.04 13.25 10.10
CA ASP A 65 11.36 13.88 10.13
C ASP A 65 12.49 12.86 10.36
N ASP A 66 12.15 11.64 10.78
CA ASP A 66 13.06 10.50 10.94
C ASP A 66 12.90 9.47 9.79
N GLY A 67 13.69 8.39 9.84
CA GLY A 67 13.61 7.29 8.87
C GLY A 67 12.51 6.27 9.14
N MET A 68 11.65 6.48 10.14
CA MET A 68 10.71 5.46 10.59
C MET A 68 9.48 5.37 9.68
N VAL A 69 9.14 4.17 9.23
CA VAL A 69 7.89 3.87 8.52
C VAL A 69 6.93 3.20 9.48
N VAL A 70 5.75 3.78 9.67
CA VAL A 70 4.65 3.20 10.46
C VAL A 70 3.39 3.16 9.60
N LEU A 71 2.98 1.98 9.15
CA LEU A 71 1.80 1.81 8.31
C LEU A 71 0.79 0.91 8.99
N HIS A 72 -0.37 1.46 9.33
CA HIS A 72 -1.50 0.70 9.85
C HIS A 72 -2.41 0.22 8.72
N ASN A 73 -3.14 -0.86 8.97
CA ASN A 73 -4.19 -1.34 8.07
C ASN A 73 -5.57 -1.07 8.66
N THR A 74 -6.58 -0.81 7.82
CA THR A 74 -7.98 -0.75 8.27
C THR A 74 -8.57 -2.12 8.57
N VAL A 75 -7.89 -3.21 8.19
CA VAL A 75 -8.30 -4.58 8.44
C VAL A 75 -7.40 -5.21 9.50
N ASP A 76 -7.97 -5.56 10.66
CA ASP A 76 -7.21 -6.02 11.83
C ASP A 76 -6.45 -7.34 11.64
N SER A 77 -6.85 -8.16 10.64
CA SER A 77 -6.10 -9.38 10.30
C SER A 77 -4.74 -9.09 9.64
N PHE A 78 -4.49 -7.85 9.23
CA PHE A 78 -3.20 -7.38 8.74
C PHE A 78 -2.55 -6.50 9.82
N PRO A 79 -1.58 -7.03 10.59
CA PRO A 79 -0.93 -6.27 11.65
C PRO A 79 -0.16 -5.08 11.08
N SER A 80 -0.06 -3.99 11.85
CA SER A 80 0.71 -2.80 11.48
C SER A 80 2.16 -3.14 11.11
N VAL A 81 2.72 -2.36 10.18
CA VAL A 81 4.10 -2.50 9.71
C VAL A 81 4.93 -1.36 10.26
N GLU A 82 6.06 -1.71 10.89
CA GLU A 82 6.98 -0.74 11.49
C GLU A 82 8.44 -1.12 11.22
N PHE A 83 9.18 -0.23 10.56
CA PHE A 83 10.61 -0.41 10.27
C PHE A 83 11.29 0.92 9.95
N GLU A 84 12.61 0.97 10.09
CA GLU A 84 13.42 2.12 9.72
C GLU A 84 13.99 1.98 8.29
N ILE A 85 14.00 3.08 7.56
CA ILE A 85 14.65 3.16 6.25
C ILE A 85 16.15 3.33 6.45
N GLU A 86 16.87 2.23 6.23
CA GLU A 86 18.32 2.14 6.34
C GLU A 86 18.94 1.64 5.02
N PRO A 87 20.27 1.76 4.83
CA PRO A 87 20.95 1.22 3.64
C PRO A 87 20.66 -0.26 3.37
N ALA A 88 20.35 -1.04 4.42
CA ALA A 88 19.91 -2.42 4.31
C ALA A 88 18.69 -2.64 5.21
N ILE A 89 17.52 -2.89 4.59
CA ILE A 89 16.28 -3.16 5.32
C ILE A 89 16.08 -4.68 5.39
N PRO A 90 16.19 -5.32 6.57
CA PRO A 90 16.02 -6.77 6.67
C PRO A 90 14.56 -7.16 6.36
N PRO A 91 14.33 -8.24 5.61
CA PRO A 91 12.97 -8.72 5.34
C PRO A 91 12.33 -9.25 6.62
N TYR A 92 11.01 -9.15 6.71
CA TYR A 92 10.25 -9.97 7.66
C TYR A 92 10.18 -11.42 7.17
N VAL A 93 9.61 -12.31 8.01
CA VAL A 93 9.31 -13.70 7.65
C VAL A 93 8.64 -13.79 6.27
N GLN A 94 9.02 -14.81 5.51
CA GLN A 94 8.47 -15.06 4.18
C GLN A 94 6.94 -15.12 4.22
N GLY A 95 6.29 -14.42 3.29
CA GLY A 95 4.82 -14.30 3.24
C GLY A 95 4.25 -13.14 4.07
N SER A 96 5.05 -12.45 4.88
CA SER A 96 4.59 -11.23 5.57
C SER A 96 4.24 -10.13 4.57
N TRP A 97 3.04 -9.55 4.72
CA TRP A 97 2.58 -8.45 3.86
C TRP A 97 3.45 -7.19 3.98
N GLY A 98 4.08 -6.98 5.13
CA GLY A 98 4.98 -5.84 5.34
C GLY A 98 6.19 -5.84 4.42
N ASN A 99 6.55 -6.99 3.84
CA ASN A 99 7.58 -7.04 2.81
C ASN A 99 7.18 -6.29 1.52
N TYR A 100 5.88 -6.16 1.22
CA TYR A 100 5.39 -5.32 0.11
C TYR A 100 5.58 -3.83 0.38
N VAL A 101 5.70 -3.41 1.64
CA VAL A 101 5.99 -2.02 2.02
C VAL A 101 7.50 -1.78 2.04
N LYS A 102 8.27 -2.76 2.52
CA LYS A 102 9.74 -2.68 2.59
C LYS A 102 10.41 -2.65 1.22
N ALA A 103 9.91 -3.42 0.25
CA ALA A 103 10.49 -3.50 -1.09
C ALA A 103 10.57 -2.13 -1.81
N PRO A 104 9.46 -1.37 -1.98
CA PRO A 104 9.54 -0.05 -2.60
C PRO A 104 10.33 0.94 -1.73
N ALA A 105 10.21 0.90 -0.40
CA ALA A 105 11.00 1.77 0.49
C ALA A 105 12.51 1.58 0.29
N SER A 106 12.98 0.32 0.23
CA SER A 106 14.38 0.00 -0.04
C SER A 106 14.84 0.48 -1.42
N GLU A 107 14.01 0.29 -2.45
CA GLU A 107 14.36 0.71 -3.80
C GLU A 107 14.38 2.24 -3.95
N LEU A 108 13.41 2.95 -3.36
CA LEU A 108 13.36 4.40 -3.36
C LEU A 108 14.56 5.02 -2.62
N ALA A 109 14.92 4.46 -1.47
CA ALA A 109 16.10 4.87 -0.71
C ALA A 109 17.38 4.70 -1.55
N ARG A 110 17.56 3.53 -2.17
CA ARG A 110 18.74 3.22 -2.98
C ARG A 110 18.85 4.03 -4.26
N ARG A 111 17.74 4.28 -4.97
CA ARG A 111 17.73 5.00 -6.26
C ARG A 111 17.75 6.51 -6.11
N PHE A 112 17.07 7.03 -5.09
CA PHE A 112 16.78 8.47 -4.98
C PHE A 112 17.28 9.11 -3.67
N ALA A 113 17.99 8.35 -2.82
CA ALA A 113 18.46 8.82 -1.51
C ALA A 113 17.33 9.37 -0.62
N ILE A 114 16.14 8.76 -0.69
CA ILE A 114 14.99 9.09 0.15
C ILE A 114 15.12 8.29 1.45
N TRP A 115 15.63 8.95 2.49
CA TRP A 115 15.86 8.35 3.82
C TRP A 115 14.81 8.78 4.86
N ARG A 116 13.80 9.54 4.44
CA ARG A 116 12.70 9.95 5.33
C ARG A 116 11.60 8.91 5.31
N GLY A 117 11.15 8.55 6.50
CA GLY A 117 10.02 7.68 6.72
C GLY A 117 8.69 8.41 6.61
N PHE A 118 7.61 7.69 6.89
CA PHE A 118 6.26 8.22 6.89
C PHE A 118 5.40 7.42 7.86
N GLU A 119 4.30 8.02 8.28
CA GLU A 119 3.24 7.31 8.97
C GLU A 119 1.94 7.41 8.20
N GLY A 120 1.14 6.35 8.26
CA GLY A 120 -0.08 6.28 7.47
C GLY A 120 -1.02 5.13 7.81
N VAL A 121 -2.15 5.16 7.11
CA VAL A 121 -3.17 4.12 7.14
C VAL A 121 -3.45 3.65 5.72
N LEU A 122 -3.46 2.33 5.54
CA LEU A 122 -3.79 1.65 4.31
C LEU A 122 -5.20 1.07 4.40
N GLN A 123 -5.99 1.30 3.34
CA GLN A 123 -7.28 0.67 3.12
C GLN A 123 -7.29 0.02 1.74
N SER A 124 -7.93 -1.14 1.60
CA SER A 124 -8.09 -1.83 0.32
C SER A 124 -9.48 -2.43 0.21
N ASP A 125 -10.10 -2.29 -0.96
CA ASP A 125 -11.29 -3.05 -1.36
C ASP A 125 -10.97 -4.13 -2.41
N VAL A 126 -9.68 -4.35 -2.73
CA VAL A 126 -9.22 -5.44 -3.59
C VAL A 126 -9.29 -6.77 -2.81
N PRO A 127 -10.04 -7.78 -3.29
CA PRO A 127 -10.18 -9.06 -2.59
C PRO A 127 -8.84 -9.77 -2.44
N VAL A 128 -8.53 -10.22 -1.23
CA VAL A 128 -7.33 -11.00 -0.92
C VAL A 128 -7.34 -12.32 -1.69
N ALA A 129 -6.18 -12.76 -2.18
CA ALA A 129 -5.97 -14.07 -2.81
C ALA A 129 -6.87 -14.38 -4.04
N SER A 130 -7.34 -13.35 -4.73
CA SER A 130 -8.28 -13.47 -5.86
C SER A 130 -7.61 -13.48 -7.24
N GLY A 131 -6.28 -13.48 -7.32
CA GLY A 131 -5.55 -13.24 -8.57
C GLY A 131 -5.63 -11.78 -9.07
N LEU A 132 -6.26 -10.89 -8.31
CA LEU A 132 -6.45 -9.47 -8.68
C LEU A 132 -5.27 -8.56 -8.28
N SER A 133 -4.11 -9.17 -8.02
CA SER A 133 -2.83 -8.47 -7.81
C SER A 133 -2.85 -7.41 -6.71
N SER A 134 -3.49 -7.71 -5.58
CA SER A 134 -3.54 -6.81 -4.42
C SER A 134 -2.15 -6.43 -3.90
N SER A 135 -1.17 -7.32 -4.02
CA SER A 135 0.23 -7.06 -3.67
C SER A 135 0.91 -6.05 -4.60
N SER A 136 0.63 -6.12 -5.91
CA SER A 136 1.17 -5.18 -6.90
C SER A 136 0.57 -3.77 -6.77
N ALA A 137 -0.61 -3.63 -6.16
CA ALA A 137 -1.19 -2.33 -5.86
C ALA A 137 -0.60 -1.68 -4.59
N VAL A 138 0.08 -2.46 -3.74
CA VAL A 138 0.75 -1.95 -2.53
C VAL A 138 2.18 -1.50 -2.82
N VAL A 139 2.86 -2.16 -3.76
CA VAL A 139 4.24 -1.88 -4.19
C VAL A 139 4.28 -0.69 -5.14
#